data_AF-A0A924CC73-F1
#
_entry.id   AF-A0A924CC73-F1
#
_cell.length_a   1.000
_cell.length_b   1.000
_cell.length_c   1.000
_cell.angle_alpha   90.00
_cell.angle_beta   90.00
_cell.angle_gamma   90.00
#
_symmetry.space_group_name_H-M   'P 1'
#
loop_
_entity.id
_entity.type
_entity.pdbx_description
1 polymer ?
#
loop_
_entity_poly.entity_id
_entity_poly.type
_entity_poly.pdbx_seq_one_letter_code
_entity_poly.pdbx_strand_id
1 'polypeptide(L)'
;KDEHLSAEEMIKEKYHGIRPAPGYPACPDHTEKYKLFELLGGEENTGIHLTESLAMYPASAVCGWYFAHPQSKYFGVGKIEKDQLEDYTIRKKMSAAEMERWLRPILE
;
A
#
# COMPACT_ATOMS: atom_id res chain seq x y z
N LYS A 1 4.30 -27.19 5.78
CA LYS A 1 5.18 -27.58 4.65
C LYS A 1 6.38 -26.68 4.72
N ASP A 2 7.59 -27.22 4.67
CA ASP A 2 8.79 -26.39 4.57
C ASP A 2 8.87 -25.83 3.15
N GLU A 3 9.02 -24.51 3.04
CA GLU A 3 9.09 -23.80 1.76
C GLU A 3 10.53 -23.82 1.24
N HIS A 4 10.72 -24.30 0.01
CA HIS A 4 12.01 -24.36 -0.67
C HIS A 4 11.85 -23.83 -2.09
N LEU A 5 12.04 -22.52 -2.26
CA LEU A 5 11.91 -21.83 -3.55
C LEU A 5 13.27 -21.31 -3.99
N SER A 6 13.59 -21.47 -5.27
CA SER A 6 14.72 -20.76 -5.88
C SER A 6 14.42 -19.26 -6.02
N ALA A 7 15.46 -18.45 -6.26
CA ALA A 7 15.29 -17.02 -6.54
C ALA A 7 14.34 -16.75 -7.71
N GLU A 8 14.43 -17.55 -8.77
CA GLU A 8 13.55 -17.45 -9.94
C GLU A 8 12.09 -17.76 -9.60
N GLU A 9 11.85 -18.68 -8.68
CA GLU A 9 10.50 -19.05 -8.23
C GLU A 9 9.90 -18.00 -7.29
N MET A 10 10.73 -17.36 -6.46
CA MET A 10 10.32 -16.19 -5.68
C MET A 10 9.96 -15.01 -6.59
N ILE A 11 10.73 -14.76 -7.66
CA ILE A 11 10.43 -13.71 -8.65
C ILE A 11 9.11 -14.03 -9.39
N LYS A 12 8.86 -15.31 -9.69
CA LYS A 12 7.58 -15.80 -10.27
C LYS A 12 6.44 -15.90 -9.24
N GLU A 13 6.66 -15.46 -8.01
CA GLU A 13 5.69 -15.44 -6.92
C GLU A 13 5.06 -16.81 -6.61
N LYS A 14 5.84 -17.90 -6.66
CA LYS A 14 5.35 -19.27 -6.42
C LYS A 14 5.03 -19.62 -4.94
N TYR A 15 5.16 -18.67 -4.02
CA TYR A 15 4.78 -18.83 -2.61
C TYR A 15 3.27 -18.54 -2.41
N HIS A 16 2.74 -18.89 -1.23
CA HIS A 16 1.39 -18.48 -0.85
C HIS A 16 1.39 -17.09 -0.23
N GLY A 17 0.33 -16.31 -0.52
CA GLY A 17 0.16 -14.97 0.01
C GLY A 17 0.70 -13.87 -0.92
N ILE A 18 0.51 -12.62 -0.51
CA ILE A 18 0.96 -11.44 -1.25
C ILE A 18 1.55 -10.39 -0.32
N ARG A 19 2.32 -9.46 -0.89
CA ARG A 19 2.95 -8.34 -0.18
C ARG A 19 2.64 -6.97 -0.81
N PRO A 20 1.37 -6.53 -0.84
CA PRO A 20 0.97 -5.32 -1.54
C PRO A 20 1.53 -4.06 -0.86
N ALA A 21 2.02 -3.13 -1.68
CA ALA A 21 2.63 -1.88 -1.23
C ALA A 21 1.72 -0.68 -1.58
N PRO A 22 1.44 0.24 -0.63
CA PRO A 22 0.67 1.44 -0.89
C PRO A 22 1.20 2.26 -2.08
N GLY A 23 0.30 2.61 -3.00
CA GLY A 23 0.57 3.27 -4.27
C GLY A 23 0.51 2.34 -5.50
N TYR A 24 0.55 1.02 -5.29
CA TYR A 24 0.30 0.06 -6.38
C TYR A 24 -1.21 -0.07 -6.67
N PRO A 25 -1.61 -0.57 -7.85
CA PRO A 25 -3.03 -0.65 -8.24
C PRO A 25 -3.96 -1.37 -7.27
N ALA A 26 -3.46 -2.32 -6.48
CA ALA A 26 -4.23 -3.05 -5.46
C ALA A 26 -4.50 -2.26 -4.18
N CYS A 27 -3.73 -1.22 -3.91
CA CYS A 27 -3.87 -0.33 -2.76
C CYS A 27 -3.31 1.06 -3.11
N PRO A 28 -4.01 1.83 -3.97
CA PRO A 28 -3.46 3.03 -4.59
C PRO A 28 -3.31 4.23 -3.64
N ASP A 29 -3.95 4.19 -2.46
CA ASP A 29 -3.82 5.25 -1.47
C ASP A 29 -2.44 5.25 -0.81
N HIS A 30 -1.61 6.24 -1.17
CA HIS A 30 -0.28 6.42 -0.60
C HIS A 30 -0.31 6.76 0.90
N THR A 31 -1.40 7.34 1.42
CA THR A 31 -1.51 7.77 2.82
C THR A 31 -1.54 6.60 3.81
N GLU A 32 -1.77 5.37 3.33
CA GLU A 32 -1.66 4.18 4.17
C GLU A 32 -0.21 3.89 4.63
N LYS A 33 0.80 4.54 4.03
CA LYS A 33 2.18 4.49 4.54
C LYS A 33 2.32 5.07 5.94
N TYR A 34 1.51 6.06 6.31
CA TYR A 34 1.54 6.60 7.68
C TYR A 34 1.26 5.51 8.71
N LYS A 35 0.27 4.65 8.46
CA LYS A 35 -0.05 3.53 9.35
C LYS A 35 1.07 2.51 9.43
N LEU A 36 1.70 2.16 8.30
CA LEU A 36 2.87 1.26 8.30
C LEU A 36 4.02 1.82 9.13
N PHE A 37 4.32 3.10 8.97
CA PHE A 37 5.40 3.77 9.69
C PHE A 37 5.09 3.89 11.18
N GLU A 38 3.84 4.19 11.55
CA GLU A 38 3.38 4.22 12.94
C GLU A 38 3.47 2.83 13.59
N LEU A 39 2.96 1.79 12.94
CA LEU A 39 2.93 0.43 13.47
C LEU A 39 4.31 -0.18 13.66
N LEU A 40 5.26 0.15 12.77
CA LEU A 40 6.58 -0.48 12.72
C LEU A 40 7.69 0.39 13.30
N GLY A 41 7.38 1.59 13.79
CA GLY A 41 8.39 2.58 14.18
C GLY A 41 9.33 2.91 13.01
N GLY A 42 8.76 3.14 11.82
CA GLY A 42 9.50 3.15 10.54
C GLY A 42 10.75 4.05 10.56
N GLU A 43 10.59 5.34 10.89
CA GLU A 43 11.72 6.29 10.90
C GLU A 43 12.69 6.03 12.04
N GLU A 44 12.20 5.73 13.24
CA GLU A 44 13.04 5.44 14.41
C GLU A 44 13.92 4.20 14.19
N ASN A 45 13.36 3.14 13.63
CA ASN A 45 14.03 1.85 13.47
C ASN A 45 14.92 1.78 12.21
N THR A 46 14.66 2.59 11.19
CA THR A 46 15.33 2.47 9.88
C THR A 46 16.03 3.74 9.41
N GLY A 47 15.73 4.91 9.99
CA GLY A 47 16.16 6.22 9.48
C GLY A 47 15.50 6.64 8.17
N ILE A 48 14.58 5.83 7.62
CA ILE A 48 13.80 6.17 6.42
C ILE A 48 12.65 7.08 6.84
N HIS A 49 12.46 8.20 6.15
CA HIS A 49 11.33 9.11 6.40
C HIS A 49 10.41 9.22 5.18
N LEU A 50 9.18 9.68 5.43
CA LEU A 50 8.20 9.99 4.39
C LEU A 50 8.31 11.46 4.02
N THR A 51 8.42 11.76 2.72
CA THR A 51 8.33 13.13 2.22
C THR A 51 6.89 13.64 2.28
N GLU A 52 6.68 14.94 2.01
CA GLU A 52 5.34 15.55 1.91
C GLU A 52 4.42 14.86 0.87
N SER A 53 5.03 14.26 -0.17
CA SER A 53 4.33 13.49 -1.20
C SER A 53 4.25 11.99 -0.92
N LEU A 54 4.68 11.55 0.28
CA LEU A 54 4.70 10.15 0.71
C LEU A 54 5.60 9.25 -0.14
N ALA A 55 6.64 9.84 -0.74
CA ALA A 55 7.81 9.08 -1.16
C ALA A 55 8.63 8.70 0.08
N MET A 56 9.33 7.57 0.02
CA MET A 56 10.27 7.18 1.07
C MET A 56 11.66 7.70 0.73
N TYR A 57 12.38 8.21 1.72
CA TYR A 57 13.76 8.65 1.59
C TYR A 57 14.66 7.99 2.66
N PRO A 58 15.81 7.40 2.29
CA PRO A 58 16.37 7.27 0.94
C PRO A 58 15.48 6.49 -0.04
N ALA A 59 15.57 6.81 -1.33
CA ALA A 59 14.63 6.32 -2.35
C ALA A 59 14.67 4.80 -2.58
N SER A 60 15.80 4.14 -2.26
CA SER A 60 15.92 2.68 -2.32
C SER A 60 15.28 2.04 -1.10
N ALA A 61 13.96 2.15 -1.00
CA ALA A 61 13.14 1.69 0.11
C ALA A 61 11.84 1.06 -0.38
N VAL A 62 11.33 0.09 0.37
CA VAL A 62 10.04 -0.57 0.12
C VAL A 62 9.32 -0.76 1.46
N CYS A 63 8.02 -0.47 1.50
CA CYS A 63 7.13 -0.80 2.61
C CYS A 63 5.82 -1.37 2.07
N GLY A 64 5.19 -2.26 2.81
CA GLY A 64 3.94 -2.86 2.40
C GLY A 64 3.34 -3.75 3.47
N TRP A 65 2.26 -4.42 3.07
CA TRP A 65 1.52 -5.35 3.91
C TRP A 65 1.94 -6.79 3.65
N TYR A 66 1.51 -7.71 4.51
CA TYR A 66 1.56 -9.15 4.24
C TYR A 66 0.18 -9.75 4.39
N PHE A 67 -0.26 -10.51 3.39
CA PHE A 67 -1.49 -11.29 3.43
C PHE A 67 -1.15 -12.76 3.23
N ALA A 68 -1.61 -13.63 4.13
CA ALA A 68 -1.30 -15.06 4.12
C ALA A 68 -2.40 -15.93 3.47
N HIS A 69 -3.53 -15.34 3.06
CA HIS A 69 -4.65 -16.11 2.53
C HIS A 69 -4.25 -16.77 1.19
N PRO A 70 -4.46 -18.08 0.99
CA PRO A 70 -3.95 -18.78 -0.20
C PRO A 70 -4.59 -18.32 -1.52
N GLN A 71 -5.76 -17.69 -1.46
CA GLN A 71 -6.44 -17.09 -2.62
C GLN A 71 -6.17 -15.59 -2.79
N SER A 72 -5.34 -14.98 -1.94
CA SER A 72 -4.98 -13.56 -2.12
C SER A 72 -4.19 -13.39 -3.41
N LYS A 73 -4.53 -12.36 -4.18
CA LYS A 73 -3.87 -12.03 -5.44
C LYS A 73 -3.85 -10.52 -5.62
N TYR A 74 -2.90 -10.02 -6.40
CA TYR A 74 -2.94 -8.62 -6.84
C TYR A 74 -4.08 -8.43 -7.85
N PHE A 75 -4.86 -7.37 -7.65
CA PHE A 75 -5.87 -6.90 -8.59
C PHE A 75 -5.87 -5.37 -8.58
N GLY A 76 -6.27 -4.72 -9.67
CA GLY A 76 -6.44 -3.28 -9.68
C GLY A 76 -7.79 -2.90 -9.06
N VAL A 77 -7.82 -1.89 -8.18
CA VAL A 77 -9.06 -1.35 -7.62
C VAL A 77 -9.96 -0.77 -8.72
N GLY A 78 -9.37 -0.21 -9.79
CA GLY A 78 -10.11 0.43 -10.87
C GLY A 78 -10.51 1.87 -10.51
N LYS A 79 -11.53 2.39 -11.19
CA LYS A 79 -12.13 3.68 -10.86
C LYS A 79 -13.10 3.52 -9.69
N ILE A 80 -13.17 4.54 -8.83
CA ILE A 80 -14.11 4.62 -7.72
C ILE A 80 -15.07 5.77 -7.95
N GLU A 81 -16.33 5.53 -7.59
CA GLU A 81 -17.39 6.53 -7.66
C GLU A 81 -17.38 7.43 -6.41
N LYS A 82 -18.20 8.48 -6.48
CA LYS A 82 -18.29 9.51 -5.45
C LYS A 82 -18.74 8.97 -4.09
N ASP A 83 -19.65 8.00 -4.07
CA ASP A 83 -20.15 7.38 -2.84
C ASP A 83 -19.03 6.65 -2.07
N GLN A 84 -18.18 5.91 -2.77
CA GLN A 84 -17.02 5.25 -2.18
C GLN A 84 -15.98 6.25 -1.68
N LEU A 85 -15.74 7.35 -2.42
CA LEU A 85 -14.86 8.42 -1.98
C LEU A 85 -15.38 9.07 -0.67
N GLU A 86 -16.67 9.37 -0.60
CA GLU A 86 -17.30 9.96 0.59
C GLU A 86 -17.17 9.06 1.82
N ASP A 87 -17.52 7.78 1.67
CA ASP A 87 -17.41 6.79 2.76
C ASP A 87 -15.95 6.59 3.21
N TYR A 88 -15.00 6.54 2.27
CA TYR A 88 -13.59 6.40 2.62
C TYR A 88 -13.03 7.64 3.30
N THR A 89 -13.47 8.83 2.90
CA THR A 89 -13.09 10.11 3.53
C THR A 89 -13.47 10.15 5.01
N ILE A 90 -14.69 9.69 5.34
CA ILE A 90 -15.15 9.58 6.73
C ILE A 90 -14.27 8.62 7.55
N ARG A 91 -13.98 7.43 7.00
CA ARG A 91 -13.13 6.42 7.67
C ARG A 91 -11.70 6.92 7.88
N LYS A 92 -11.16 7.69 6.94
CA LYS A 92 -9.82 8.28 7.01
C LYS A 92 -9.74 9.49 7.93
N LYS A 93 -10.87 10.13 8.26
CA LYS A 93 -10.93 11.38 9.03
C LYS A 93 -10.09 12.49 8.40
N MET A 94 -10.05 12.52 7.07
CA MET A 94 -9.36 13.54 6.27
C MET A 94 -10.39 14.44 5.59
N SER A 95 -9.97 15.62 5.13
CA SER A 95 -10.88 16.47 4.37
C SER A 95 -11.16 15.89 2.97
N ALA A 96 -12.33 16.20 2.40
CA ALA A 96 -12.68 15.77 1.04
C ALA A 96 -11.63 16.23 0.01
N ALA A 97 -11.13 17.47 0.13
CA ALA A 97 -10.12 18.02 -0.77
C ALA A 97 -8.78 17.24 -0.71
N GLU A 98 -8.36 16.80 0.48
CA GLU A 98 -7.16 15.96 0.61
C GLU A 98 -7.37 14.57 0.03
N MET A 99 -8.52 13.95 0.29
CA MET A 99 -8.84 12.62 -0.24
C MET A 99 -8.96 12.63 -1.76
N GLU A 100 -9.62 13.63 -2.33
CA GLU A 100 -9.67 13.84 -3.77
C GLU A 100 -8.27 14.00 -4.37
N ARG A 101 -7.39 14.76 -3.70
CA ARG A 101 -6.00 14.93 -4.16
C ARG A 101 -5.25 13.61 -4.20
N TRP A 102 -5.34 12.81 -3.13
CA TRP A 102 -4.61 11.54 -3.03
C TRP A 102 -5.16 10.45 -3.93
N LEU A 103 -6.48 10.38 -4.09
CA LEU A 103 -7.15 9.37 -4.89
C LEU A 103 -7.43 9.80 -6.33
N ARG A 104 -7.04 11.02 -6.73
CA ARG A 104 -7.22 11.56 -8.08
C ARG A 104 -6.95 10.56 -9.22
N PRO A 105 -5.90 9.72 -9.20
CA PRO A 105 -5.66 8.77 -10.28
C PRO A 105 -6.78 7.75 -10.48
N ILE A 106 -7.53 7.43 -9.43
CA ILE A 106 -8.58 6.41 -9.40
C ILE A 106 -9.99 6.98 -9.28
N LEU A 107 -10.18 8.30 -9.25
CA LEU A 107 -11.53 8.87 -9.34
C LEU A 107 -12.06 8.75 -10.77
N GLU A 108 -13.36 8.47 -10.89
CA GLU A 108 -14.11 8.58 -12.15
C GLU A 108 -14.23 10.04 -12.62
#